data_AF-A0A2D4F4S0-F1
#
_entry.id   AF-A0A2D4F4S0-F1
#
_cell.length_a   1.000
_cell.length_b   1.000
_cell.length_c   1.000
_cell.angle_alpha   90.00
_cell.angle_beta   90.00
_cell.angle_gamma   90.00
#
_symmetry.space_group_name_H-M   'P 1'
#
loop_
_entity.id
_entity.type
_entity.pdbx_description
1 polymer ?
#
loop_
_entity_poly.entity_id
_entity_poly.type
_entity_poly.pdbx_seq_one_letter_code
_entity_poly.pdbx_strand_id
1 'polypeptide(L)'
;EGASNLVIDLIMNATSDRVFHESILLAIALLEGGNTIIQHSFFCRLMEDKKSEKFFKVFYDRMKVAQQEIKATVTVNTSDLGNKKKDDDSDRDVPARKRALREPLTQITEEVRDQLVDASTATRKAFNTYRREADPDDHYSAVEGAQSVADKNKDELEM
;
A
#
# COMPACT_ATOMS: atom_id res chain seq x y z
N GLU A 1 15.85 -2.15 42.98
CA GLU A 1 16.48 -2.77 41.78
C GLU A 1 15.66 -3.88 41.12
N GLY A 2 14.68 -4.52 41.79
CA GLY A 2 13.90 -5.60 41.15
C GLY A 2 13.05 -5.18 39.95
N ALA A 3 12.47 -3.97 39.97
CA ALA A 3 11.55 -3.52 38.92
C ALA A 3 12.23 -3.26 37.57
N SER A 4 13.43 -2.66 37.56
CA SER A 4 14.22 -2.44 36.34
C SER A 4 14.63 -3.76 35.69
N ASN A 5 15.06 -4.75 36.48
CA ASN A 5 15.38 -6.09 35.99
C ASN A 5 14.17 -6.75 35.33
N LEU A 6 13.02 -6.74 36.01
CA LEU A 6 11.79 -7.31 35.47
C LEU A 6 11.39 -6.64 34.14
N VAL A 7 11.37 -5.31 34.09
CA VAL A 7 10.99 -4.55 32.89
C VAL A 7 11.95 -4.85 31.72
N ILE A 8 13.26 -4.85 31.98
CA ILE A 8 14.26 -5.14 30.95
C ILE A 8 14.10 -6.56 30.41
N ASP A 9 13.89 -7.55 31.27
CA ASP A 9 13.73 -8.95 30.85
C ASP A 9 12.40 -9.17 30.11
N LEU A 10 11.32 -8.49 30.50
CA LEU A 10 10.06 -8.51 29.76
C LEU A 10 10.21 -7.89 28.37
N ILE A 11 10.85 -6.73 28.24
CA ILE A 11 11.08 -6.08 26.95
C ILE A 11 11.91 -6.97 26.02
N MET A 12 12.98 -7.58 26.53
CA MET A 12 13.88 -8.39 25.71
C MET A 12 13.29 -9.73 25.25
N ASN A 13 12.27 -10.25 25.93
CA ASN A 13 11.76 -11.61 25.71
C ASN A 13 10.23 -11.67 25.47
N ALA A 14 9.53 -10.55 25.44
CA ALA A 14 8.09 -10.51 25.21
C ALA A 14 7.73 -11.06 23.81
N THR A 15 6.98 -12.16 23.80
CA THR A 15 6.40 -12.76 22.60
C THR A 15 5.05 -12.14 22.23
N SER A 16 4.35 -11.57 23.20
CA SER A 16 3.06 -10.90 23.00
C SER A 16 3.26 -9.39 22.87
N ASP A 17 2.66 -8.80 21.83
CA ASP A 17 2.66 -7.35 21.64
C ASP A 17 2.01 -6.61 22.80
N ARG A 18 0.94 -7.19 23.37
CA ARG A 18 0.30 -6.60 24.55
C ARG A 18 1.26 -6.55 25.73
N VAL A 19 1.94 -7.66 26.04
CA VAL A 19 2.91 -7.71 27.15
C VAL A 19 4.07 -6.74 26.91
N PHE A 20 4.56 -6.65 25.67
CA PHE A 20 5.58 -5.69 25.29
C PHE A 20 5.12 -4.25 25.58
N HIS A 21 3.94 -3.86 25.09
CA HIS A 21 3.40 -2.51 25.31
C HIS A 21 3.20 -2.17 26.78
N GLU A 22 2.62 -3.08 27.58
CA GLU A 22 2.46 -2.87 29.03
C GLU A 22 3.82 -2.73 29.74
N SER A 23 4.84 -3.46 29.28
CA SER A 23 6.20 -3.34 29.81
C SER A 23 6.82 -1.97 29.49
N ILE A 24 6.54 -1.40 28.31
CA ILE A 24 6.94 -0.04 27.96
C ILE A 24 6.24 0.99 28.83
N LEU A 25 4.93 0.86 29.04
CA LEU A 25 4.18 1.78 29.90
C LEU A 25 4.68 1.76 31.34
N LEU A 26 5.00 0.58 31.87
CA LEU A 26 5.62 0.45 33.18
C LEU A 26 7.00 1.11 33.21
N ALA A 27 7.83 0.92 32.17
CA ALA A 27 9.14 1.58 32.09
C ALA A 27 9.00 3.11 32.13
N ILE A 28 8.04 3.67 31.38
CA ILE A 28 7.74 5.11 31.36
C ILE A 28 7.35 5.57 32.76
N ALA A 29 6.39 4.92 33.40
CA ALA A 29 5.91 5.29 34.74
C ALA A 29 7.04 5.23 35.81
N LEU A 30 7.96 4.27 35.69
CA LEU A 30 9.10 4.14 36.59
C LEU A 30 10.16 5.23 36.37
N LEU A 31 10.28 5.75 35.15
CA LEU A 31 11.25 6.78 34.77
C LEU A 31 10.66 8.20 34.81
N GLU A 32 9.33 8.31 34.90
CA GLU A 32 8.59 9.56 34.97
C GLU A 32 9.05 10.41 36.16
N GLY A 33 9.07 11.74 35.96
CA GLY A 33 9.54 12.68 36.98
C GLY A 33 11.05 12.62 37.26
N GLY A 34 11.83 11.85 36.49
CA GLY A 34 13.30 11.88 36.57
C GLY A 34 13.89 11.12 37.76
N ASN A 35 13.33 9.95 38.09
CA ASN A 35 13.83 9.11 39.18
C ASN A 35 15.25 8.58 38.90
N THR A 36 16.26 9.31 39.37
CA THR A 36 17.69 9.03 39.09
C THR A 36 18.16 7.68 39.63
N ILE A 37 17.56 7.18 40.71
CA ILE A 37 17.87 5.86 41.27
C ILE A 37 17.44 4.76 40.29
N ILE A 38 16.24 4.88 39.74
CA ILE A 38 15.73 3.93 38.74
C ILE A 38 16.51 4.07 37.42
N GLN A 39 16.77 5.30 36.95
CA GLN A 39 17.58 5.54 35.76
C GLN A 39 18.97 4.90 35.87
N HIS A 40 19.64 5.09 37.01
CA HIS A 40 20.95 4.47 37.28
C HIS A 40 20.85 2.95 37.27
N SER A 41 19.78 2.37 37.85
CA SER A 41 19.55 0.93 37.83
C SER A 41 19.35 0.38 36.41
N PHE A 42 18.57 1.07 35.56
CA PHE A 42 18.44 0.74 34.14
C PHE A 42 19.78 0.81 33.42
N PHE A 43 20.54 1.88 33.67
CA PHE A 43 21.85 2.09 33.06
C PHE A 43 22.82 0.96 33.41
N CYS A 44 23.03 0.66 34.70
CA CYS A 44 23.92 -0.43 35.13
C CYS A 44 23.52 -1.76 34.49
N ARG A 45 22.23 -2.07 34.47
CA ARG A 45 21.72 -3.34 33.91
C ARG A 45 21.91 -3.45 32.39
N LEU A 46 21.76 -2.34 31.66
CA LEU A 46 21.93 -2.33 30.21
C LEU A 46 23.40 -2.27 29.78
N MET A 47 24.28 -1.76 30.65
CA MET A 47 25.74 -1.73 30.44
C MET A 47 26.42 -3.09 30.68
N GLU A 48 25.71 -4.07 31.24
CA GLU A 48 26.18 -5.46 31.27
C GLU A 48 26.28 -6.04 29.84
N ASP A 49 27.25 -6.94 29.62
CA ASP A 49 27.65 -7.37 28.28
C ASP A 49 26.46 -7.88 27.43
N LYS A 50 26.35 -7.35 26.21
CA LYS A 50 25.32 -7.61 25.17
C LYS A 50 23.85 -7.36 25.56
N LYS A 51 23.54 -6.89 26.78
CA LYS A 51 22.17 -6.60 27.20
C LYS A 51 21.58 -5.41 26.45
N SER A 52 22.33 -4.31 26.35
CA SER A 52 21.94 -3.12 25.59
C SER A 52 21.66 -3.43 24.12
N GLU A 53 22.54 -4.18 23.45
CA GLU A 53 22.37 -4.54 22.04
C GLU A 53 21.05 -5.30 21.82
N LYS A 54 20.79 -6.36 22.60
CA LYS A 54 19.53 -7.11 22.50
C LYS A 54 18.33 -6.23 22.81
N PHE A 55 18.40 -5.42 23.85
CA PHE A 55 17.33 -4.52 24.26
C PHE A 55 16.93 -3.56 23.12
N PHE A 56 17.90 -2.83 22.57
CA PHE A 56 17.62 -1.88 21.47
C PHE A 56 17.25 -2.56 20.17
N LYS A 57 17.77 -3.77 19.89
CA LYS A 57 17.37 -4.55 18.72
C LYS A 57 15.87 -4.85 18.72
N VAL A 58 15.29 -5.19 19.87
CA VAL A 58 13.84 -5.46 19.97
C VAL A 58 13.02 -4.22 19.59
N PHE A 59 13.39 -3.03 20.06
CA PHE A 59 12.72 -1.79 19.66
C PHE A 59 12.89 -1.49 18.18
N TYR A 60 14.10 -1.65 17.65
CA TYR A 60 14.39 -1.43 16.24
C TYR A 60 13.52 -2.32 15.34
N ASP A 61 13.50 -3.62 15.61
CA ASP A 61 12.73 -4.60 14.83
C ASP A 61 11.23 -4.29 14.88
N ARG A 62 10.69 -4.03 16.07
CA ARG A 62 9.25 -3.70 16.25
C ARG A 62 8.87 -2.37 15.59
N MET A 63 9.74 -1.36 15.68
CA MET A 63 9.52 -0.09 14.99
C MET A 63 9.55 -0.26 13.47
N LYS A 64 10.42 -1.14 12.94
CA LYS A 64 10.44 -1.47 11.51
C LYS A 64 9.15 -2.13 11.04
N VAL A 65 8.60 -3.07 11.81
CA VAL A 65 7.31 -3.69 11.51
C VAL A 65 6.19 -2.65 11.50
N ALA A 66 6.09 -1.82 12.55
CA ALA A 66 5.09 -0.75 12.61
C ALA A 66 5.21 0.25 11.44
N GLN A 67 6.44 0.61 11.03
CA GLN A 67 6.67 1.46 9.86
C GLN A 67 6.18 0.79 8.56
N GLN A 68 6.38 -0.52 8.40
CA GLN A 68 5.91 -1.26 7.23
C GLN A 68 4.38 -1.34 7.19
N GLU A 69 3.72 -1.55 8.32
CA GLU A 69 2.26 -1.56 8.44
C GLU A 69 1.64 -0.20 8.08
N ILE A 70 2.23 0.89 8.57
CA ILE A 70 1.85 2.25 8.20
C ILE A 70 2.05 2.45 6.69
N LYS A 71 3.21 2.08 6.14
CA LYS A 71 3.48 2.24 4.71
C LYS A 71 2.49 1.46 3.83
N ALA A 72 2.17 0.23 4.21
CA ALA A 72 1.23 -0.63 3.49
C ALA A 72 -0.20 -0.06 3.48
N THR A 73 -0.57 0.73 4.49
CA THR A 73 -1.92 1.31 4.62
C THR A 73 -2.02 2.75 4.12
N VAL A 74 -0.91 3.50 4.13
CA VAL A 74 -0.86 4.93 3.76
C VAL A 74 -0.79 5.15 2.25
N THR A 75 -0.26 4.21 1.47
CA THR A 75 -0.39 4.27 0.00
C THR A 75 -1.60 3.46 -0.44
N VAL A 76 -2.64 4.16 -0.90
CA VAL A 76 -3.67 3.60 -1.76
C VAL A 76 -2.94 2.87 -2.90
N ASN A 77 -3.01 1.54 -2.91
CA ASN A 77 -2.32 0.64 -3.84
C ASN A 77 -2.81 0.83 -5.30
N THR A 78 -2.42 1.91 -5.95
CA THR A 78 -2.60 2.10 -7.40
C THR A 78 -1.36 1.71 -8.20
N SER A 79 -0.22 1.48 -7.54
CA SER A 79 1.06 1.20 -8.19
C SER A 79 1.23 -0.27 -8.63
N ASP A 80 0.52 -1.22 -8.00
CA ASP A 80 0.63 -2.66 -8.34
C ASP A 80 -0.17 -3.07 -9.59
N LEU A 81 -0.95 -2.17 -10.20
CA LEU A 81 -1.70 -2.43 -11.44
C LEU A 81 -0.89 -2.14 -12.72
N GLY A 82 0.37 -1.67 -12.61
CA GLY A 82 1.09 -1.02 -13.71
C GLY A 82 2.08 -1.87 -14.52
N ASN A 83 2.37 -3.13 -14.18
CA ASN A 83 3.40 -3.91 -14.88
C ASN A 83 2.87 -5.16 -15.60
N LYS A 84 2.27 -4.95 -16.78
CA LYS A 84 2.43 -5.88 -17.90
C LYS A 84 3.36 -5.23 -18.91
N LYS A 85 4.64 -5.61 -18.88
CA LYS A 85 5.62 -5.21 -19.90
C LYS A 85 5.13 -5.72 -21.26
N LYS A 86 5.18 -4.80 -22.21
CA LYS A 86 4.90 -4.94 -23.64
C LYS A 86 5.75 -6.03 -24.28
N ASP A 87 5.14 -6.65 -25.30
CA ASP A 87 5.73 -7.25 -26.51
C ASP A 87 7.22 -6.98 -26.71
N ASP A 88 7.97 -8.07 -26.89
CA ASP A 88 9.20 -8.09 -27.67
C ASP A 88 8.97 -9.12 -28.80
N ASP A 89 8.54 -8.62 -29.95
CA ASP A 89 8.39 -9.37 -31.19
C ASP A 89 9.77 -9.42 -31.86
N SER A 90 10.44 -10.57 -31.80
CA SER A 90 11.70 -10.82 -32.51
C SER A 90 11.53 -11.99 -33.48
N ASP A 91 11.39 -11.62 -34.74
CA ASP A 91 11.30 -12.44 -35.94
C ASP A 91 12.58 -13.26 -36.19
N ARG A 92 12.46 -14.59 -36.35
CA ARG A 92 13.39 -15.48 -37.10
C ARG A 92 12.88 -16.93 -37.24
N ASP A 93 12.29 -17.22 -38.40
CA ASP A 93 12.34 -18.43 -39.24
C ASP A 93 12.62 -19.87 -38.67
N VAL A 94 11.54 -20.70 -38.65
CA VAL A 94 11.31 -22.11 -39.11
C VAL A 94 12.15 -23.32 -38.57
N PRO A 95 11.64 -24.59 -38.54
CA PRO A 95 10.36 -25.16 -38.07
C PRO A 95 10.54 -26.31 -37.03
N ALA A 96 9.60 -26.51 -36.09
CA ALA A 96 9.39 -27.84 -35.50
C ALA A 96 7.99 -28.00 -34.87
N ARG A 97 7.26 -29.00 -35.35
CA ARG A 97 6.03 -29.54 -34.75
C ARG A 97 6.20 -29.75 -33.23
N LYS A 98 5.27 -29.21 -32.43
CA LYS A 98 4.45 -29.96 -31.44
C LYS A 98 3.43 -29.04 -30.78
N ARG A 99 2.27 -29.63 -30.53
CA ARG A 99 1.00 -29.01 -30.13
C ARG A 99 1.00 -28.64 -28.63
N ALA A 100 0.16 -27.65 -28.34
CA ALA A 100 -0.58 -27.45 -27.09
C ALA A 100 0.20 -27.01 -25.85
N LEU A 101 0.18 -25.70 -25.59
CA LEU A 101 -0.32 -25.13 -24.33
C LEU A 101 -0.46 -23.60 -24.51
N ARG A 102 -1.52 -23.16 -25.17
CA ARG A 102 -1.91 -21.75 -25.14
C ARG A 102 -2.81 -21.58 -23.93
N GLU A 103 -2.26 -21.03 -22.84
CA GLU A 103 -3.09 -20.50 -21.76
C GLU A 103 -4.11 -19.52 -22.36
N PRO A 104 -5.40 -19.54 -21.93
CA PRO A 104 -6.32 -18.50 -22.32
C PRO A 104 -5.94 -17.24 -21.54
N LEU A 105 -5.07 -16.42 -22.15
CA LEU A 105 -5.02 -15.00 -21.87
C LEU A 105 -6.46 -14.51 -21.89
N THR A 106 -6.97 -14.06 -20.75
CA THR A 106 -8.35 -13.60 -20.53
C THR A 106 -8.71 -12.56 -21.59
N GLN A 107 -9.29 -13.02 -22.71
CA GLN A 107 -9.90 -12.18 -23.71
C GLN A 107 -11.20 -11.70 -23.09
N ILE A 108 -11.22 -10.45 -22.64
CA ILE A 108 -12.47 -9.77 -22.32
C ILE A 108 -13.29 -9.83 -23.61
N THR A 109 -14.39 -10.58 -23.56
CA THR A 109 -15.26 -10.73 -24.72
C THR A 109 -15.93 -9.38 -25.01
N GLU A 110 -16.34 -9.15 -26.25
CA GLU A 110 -16.93 -7.88 -26.67
C GLU A 110 -18.15 -7.52 -25.82
N GLU A 111 -18.92 -8.52 -25.39
CA GLU A 111 -20.10 -8.37 -24.55
C GLU A 111 -19.76 -7.86 -23.14
N VAL A 112 -18.64 -8.30 -22.56
CA VAL A 112 -18.18 -7.82 -21.24
C VAL A 112 -17.67 -6.39 -21.34
N ARG A 113 -17.05 -6.02 -22.47
CA ARG A 113 -16.65 -4.64 -22.74
C ARG A 113 -17.88 -3.73 -22.87
N ASP A 114 -18.90 -4.16 -23.61
CA ASP A 114 -20.13 -3.39 -23.80
C ASP A 114 -20.89 -3.22 -22.50
N GLN A 115 -21.01 -4.28 -21.70
CA GLN A 115 -21.59 -4.20 -20.35
C GLN A 115 -20.83 -3.24 -19.44
N LEU A 116 -19.50 -3.20 -19.52
CA LEU A 116 -18.69 -2.27 -18.74
C LEU A 116 -18.91 -0.82 -19.19
N VAL A 117 -19.03 -0.58 -20.49
CA VAL A 117 -19.34 0.74 -21.04
C VAL A 117 -20.73 1.19 -20.61
N ASP A 118 -21.73 0.33 -20.71
CA ASP A 118 -23.10 0.63 -20.29
C ASP A 118 -23.16 0.95 -18.78
N ALA A 119 -22.55 0.10 -17.94
CA ALA A 119 -22.45 0.33 -16.50
C ALA A 119 -21.73 1.66 -16.16
N SER A 120 -20.67 2.00 -16.90
CA SER A 120 -19.94 3.27 -16.75
C SER A 120 -20.82 4.46 -17.08
N THR A 121 -21.59 4.40 -18.17
CA THR A 121 -22.52 5.48 -18.53
C THR A 121 -23.66 5.63 -17.53
N ALA A 122 -24.23 4.52 -17.05
CA ALA A 122 -25.27 4.51 -16.03
C ALA A 122 -24.77 5.14 -14.72
N THR A 123 -23.56 4.78 -14.29
CA THR A 123 -22.93 5.33 -13.08
C THR A 123 -22.65 6.82 -13.23
N ARG A 124 -22.11 7.26 -14.37
CA ARG A 124 -21.85 8.69 -14.65
C ARG A 124 -23.14 9.51 -14.66
N LYS A 125 -24.20 8.97 -15.25
CA LYS A 125 -25.52 9.61 -15.26
C LYS A 125 -26.08 9.75 -13.85
N ALA A 126 -26.03 8.68 -13.04
CA ALA A 126 -26.47 8.72 -11.65
C ALA A 126 -25.67 9.73 -10.82
N PHE A 127 -24.34 9.77 -10.97
CA PHE A 127 -23.48 10.71 -10.28
C PHE A 127 -23.77 12.18 -10.66
N ASN A 128 -23.94 12.47 -11.95
CA ASN A 128 -24.29 13.82 -12.41
C ASN A 128 -25.69 14.26 -11.97
N THR A 129 -26.65 13.33 -11.87
CA THR A 129 -27.97 13.62 -11.31
C THR A 129 -27.87 13.90 -9.81
N TYR A 130 -27.19 13.05 -9.04
CA TYR A 130 -26.98 13.29 -7.61
C TYR A 130 -26.28 14.62 -7.35
N ARG A 131 -25.24 14.96 -8.12
CA ARG A 131 -24.53 16.23 -7.97
C ARG A 131 -25.43 17.44 -8.27
N ARG A 132 -26.32 17.35 -9.27
CA ARG A 132 -27.30 18.40 -9.58
C ARG A 132 -28.40 18.51 -8.54
N GLU A 133 -28.79 17.40 -7.90
CA GLU A 133 -29.83 17.38 -6.88
C GLU A 133 -29.29 17.76 -5.49
N ALA A 134 -28.00 17.52 -5.22
CA ALA A 134 -27.36 17.81 -3.95
C ALA A 134 -26.95 19.28 -3.77
N ASP A 135 -26.90 20.08 -4.85
CA ASP A 135 -26.52 21.50 -4.80
C ASP A 135 -27.36 22.34 -5.79
N PRO A 136 -28.39 23.09 -5.33
CA PRO A 136 -29.22 23.93 -6.18
C PRO A 136 -28.54 25.21 -6.67
N ASP A 137 -27.37 25.60 -6.15
CA ASP A 137 -26.84 26.98 -6.30
C ASP A 137 -25.56 27.11 -7.15
N ASP A 138 -25.02 26.04 -7.73
CA ASP A 138 -23.83 26.15 -8.59
C ASP A 138 -24.20 26.34 -10.08
N HIS A 139 -24.58 27.57 -10.42
CA HIS A 139 -24.70 28.06 -11.81
C HIS A 139 -23.28 28.19 -12.44
N TYR A 140 -22.65 27.07 -12.77
CA TYR A 140 -21.44 27.06 -13.61
C TYR A 140 -21.77 26.49 -14.98
N SER A 141 -21.81 27.38 -15.97
CA SER A 141 -22.04 27.07 -17.38
C SER A 141 -21.17 25.92 -17.85
N ALA A 142 -21.82 24.88 -18.39
CA ALA A 142 -21.19 23.84 -19.16
C ALA A 142 -20.54 24.45 -20.41
N VAL A 143 -19.23 24.70 -20.37
CA VAL A 143 -18.46 24.89 -21.59
C VAL A 143 -18.18 23.50 -22.16
N GLU A 144 -18.87 23.25 -23.27
CA GLU A 144 -18.65 22.15 -24.20
C GLU A 144 -17.16 21.93 -24.49
N GLY A 145 -16.71 20.69 -24.25
CA GLY A 145 -15.54 20.11 -24.88
C GLY A 145 -15.95 18.80 -25.56
N ALA A 146 -16.94 18.86 -26.45
CA ALA A 146 -17.30 17.76 -27.32
C ALA A 146 -16.25 17.65 -28.45
N GLN A 147 -15.43 16.60 -28.42
CA GLN A 147 -14.87 16.03 -29.64
C GLN A 147 -14.99 14.51 -29.60
N SER A 148 -16.09 14.05 -30.19
CA SER A 148 -16.29 12.66 -30.59
C SER A 148 -15.57 12.39 -31.91
N VAL A 149 -14.68 11.39 -31.85
CA VAL A 149 -14.18 10.46 -32.88
C VAL A 149 -14.82 10.53 -34.28
N ALA A 150 -13.98 10.60 -35.32
CA ALA A 150 -14.27 9.97 -36.61
C ALA A 150 -12.95 9.61 -37.35
N ASP A 151 -12.78 8.31 -37.55
CA ASP A 151 -11.74 7.62 -38.31
C ASP A 151 -12.11 7.60 -39.80
N LYS A 152 -11.20 7.99 -40.72
CA LYS A 152 -11.23 7.60 -42.15
C LYS A 152 -9.81 7.57 -42.72
N ASN A 153 -9.40 6.37 -43.11
CA ASN A 153 -8.21 6.04 -43.89
C ASN A 153 -8.31 6.47 -45.37
N LYS A 154 -7.12 6.73 -45.96
CA LYS A 154 -6.62 6.31 -47.29
C LYS A 154 -6.53 7.33 -48.47
N ASP A 155 -5.26 7.48 -48.90
CA ASP A 155 -4.66 7.68 -50.24
C ASP A 155 -4.71 8.98 -51.08
N GLU A 156 -3.54 9.17 -51.71
CA GLU A 156 -3.13 9.89 -52.93
C GLU A 156 -3.25 11.43 -52.98
N LEU A 157 -2.15 12.17 -53.15
CA LEU A 157 -1.31 12.29 -54.37
C LEU A 157 -2.13 12.77 -55.58
N GLU A 158 -2.18 14.09 -55.81
CA GLU A 158 -2.04 14.77 -57.12
C GLU A 158 -2.54 16.23 -57.03
N MET A 159 -1.65 17.13 -57.49
CA MET A 159 -1.80 18.56 -57.84
C MET A 159 -2.02 19.58 -56.73
#